data_AF-A0A4R3V780-F1
#
_entry.id   AF-A0A4R3V780-F1
#
_cell.length_a   1.000
_cell.length_b   1.000
_cell.length_c   1.000
_cell.angle_alpha   90.00
_cell.angle_beta   90.00
_cell.angle_gamma   90.00
#
_symmetry.space_group_name_H-M   'P 1'
#
loop_
_entity.id
_entity.type
_entity.pdbx_description
1 polymer ?
#
loop_
_entity_poly.entity_id
_entity_poly.type
_entity_poly.pdbx_seq_one_letter_code
_entity_poly.pdbx_strand_id
1 'polypeptide(L)'
;MSSVVRLTVPTELLPFVRLAQLLQALDGQGAAADAHQYRLLVQKIGAELQAHQGHEALTLLLDHFPASAEIYENLQYAHAGLCRAPLEASLSSELAARDLLSRVRKA
;
A
#
# COMPACT_ATOMS: atom_id res chain seq x y z
N MET A 1 5.83 17.19 -15.81
CA MET A 1 5.82 18.34 -14.88
C MET A 1 5.67 17.75 -13.49
N SER A 2 6.71 17.75 -12.66
CA SER A 2 6.65 17.15 -11.33
C SER A 2 5.83 18.07 -10.42
N SER A 3 4.56 17.74 -10.21
CA SER A 3 3.69 18.45 -9.28
C SER A 3 4.20 18.24 -7.87
N VAL A 4 4.58 19.32 -7.20
CA VAL A 4 4.96 19.28 -5.78
C VAL A 4 3.67 19.26 -4.96
N VAL A 5 3.35 18.11 -4.39
CA VAL A 5 2.25 17.98 -3.43
C VAL A 5 2.79 18.39 -2.05
N ARG A 6 2.20 19.44 -1.44
CA ARG A 6 2.50 19.80 -0.05
C ARG A 6 1.47 19.15 0.85
N LEU A 7 1.93 18.26 1.72
CA LEU A 7 1.11 17.61 2.73
C LEU A 7 1.44 18.23 4.09
N THR A 8 0.41 18.65 4.82
CA THR A 8 0.56 19.02 6.23
C THR A 8 0.61 17.73 7.03
N VAL A 9 1.78 17.39 7.56
CA VAL A 9 2.02 16.14 8.29
C VAL A 9 2.18 16.46 9.78
N PRO A 10 1.32 15.90 10.65
CA PRO A 10 1.51 15.92 12.11
C PRO A 10 2.86 15.34 12.51
N THR A 11 3.45 15.85 13.59
CA THR A 11 4.83 15.50 13.98
C THR A 11 4.97 14.01 14.30
N GLU A 12 3.93 13.44 14.91
CA GLU A 12 3.76 12.04 15.25
C GLU A 12 3.75 11.11 14.03
N LEU A 13 3.37 11.59 12.84
CA LEU A 13 3.33 10.81 11.60
C LEU A 13 4.59 10.99 10.74
N LEU A 14 5.54 11.83 11.15
CA LEU A 14 6.79 12.00 10.42
C LEU A 14 7.60 10.70 10.26
N PRO A 15 7.72 9.82 11.30
CA PRO A 15 8.41 8.54 11.14
C PRO A 15 7.77 7.68 10.05
N PHE A 16 6.44 7.54 10.09
CA PHE A 16 5.67 6.86 9.05
C PHE A 16 5.96 7.44 7.66
N VAL A 17 5.88 8.76 7.48
CA VAL A 17 6.10 9.41 6.18
C VAL A 17 7.50 9.14 5.64
N ARG A 18 8.53 9.14 6.50
CA ARG A 18 9.90 8.80 6.07
C ARG A 18 10.01 7.37 5.59
N LEU A 19 9.40 6.42 6.31
CA LEU A 19 9.41 5.02 5.91
C LEU A 19 8.61 4.78 4.62
N ALA A 20 7.45 5.43 4.48
CA ALA A 20 6.60 5.34 3.29
C ALA A 20 7.32 5.89 2.03
N GLN A 21 8.05 7.00 2.15
CA GLN A 21 8.90 7.53 1.07
C GLN A 21 9.96 6.53 0.64
N LEU A 22 10.63 5.87 1.60
CA LEU A 22 11.63 4.85 1.31
C LEU A 22 11.02 3.64 0.59
N LEU A 23 9.86 3.16 1.05
CA LEU A 23 9.20 2.02 0.42
C LEU A 23 8.75 2.36 -1.01
N GLN A 24 8.11 3.51 -1.20
CA GLN A 24 7.65 3.95 -2.52
C GLN A 24 8.80 4.09 -3.52
N ALA A 25 9.96 4.56 -3.05
CA ALA A 25 11.16 4.66 -3.87
C ALA A 25 11.74 3.28 -4.22
N LEU A 26 11.71 2.32 -3.29
CA LEU A 26 12.16 0.95 -3.53
C LEU A 26 11.27 0.22 -4.55
N ASP A 27 9.94 0.34 -4.43
CA ASP A 27 8.99 -0.31 -5.34
C ASP A 27 9.06 0.24 -6.76
N GLY A 28 9.32 1.55 -6.91
CA GLY A 28 9.48 2.18 -8.22
C GLY A 28 10.75 1.79 -8.98
N GLN A 29 11.75 1.20 -8.31
CA GLN A 29 13.06 0.90 -8.90
C GLN A 29 13.14 -0.49 -9.57
N GLY A 30 12.10 -1.32 -9.46
CA GLY A 30 11.89 -2.51 -10.30
C GLY A 30 12.86 -3.70 -10.13
N ALA A 31 14.05 -3.54 -9.54
CA ALA A 31 14.96 -4.64 -9.20
C ALA A 31 16.10 -4.20 -8.24
N ALA A 32 16.51 -5.14 -7.37
CA ALA A 32 17.64 -5.09 -6.41
C ALA A 32 17.39 -4.49 -5.01
N ALA A 33 16.15 -4.44 -4.52
CA ALA A 33 15.93 -4.27 -3.08
C ALA A 33 16.35 -5.56 -2.35
N ASP A 34 17.24 -5.44 -1.37
CA ASP A 34 17.58 -6.56 -0.49
C ASP A 34 16.31 -7.06 0.23
N ALA A 35 16.03 -8.35 0.12
CA ALA A 35 14.78 -8.93 0.63
C ALA A 35 14.66 -8.82 2.16
N HIS A 36 15.78 -8.76 2.87
CA HIS A 36 15.76 -8.54 4.32
C HIS A 36 15.42 -7.08 4.64
N GLN A 37 16.05 -6.11 3.98
CA GLN A 37 15.73 -4.68 4.12
C GLN A 37 14.26 -4.39 3.80
N TYR A 38 13.74 -4.96 2.71
CA TYR A 38 12.33 -4.80 2.35
C TYR A 38 11.40 -5.31 3.46
N ARG A 39 11.65 -6.54 3.95
CA ARG A 39 10.86 -7.12 5.06
C ARG A 39 10.93 -6.28 6.33
N LEU A 40 12.11 -5.77 6.69
CA LEU A 40 12.27 -4.90 7.86
C LEU A 40 11.50 -3.59 7.69
N LEU A 41 11.51 -3.00 6.50
CA LEU A 41 10.78 -1.78 6.20
C LEU A 41 9.28 -1.98 6.30
N VAL A 42 8.74 -3.05 5.70
CA VAL A 42 7.33 -3.44 5.81
C VAL A 42 6.92 -3.65 7.27
N GLN A 43 7.75 -4.32 8.07
CA GLN A 43 7.46 -4.53 9.50
C GLN A 43 7.39 -3.20 10.27
N LYS A 44 8.34 -2.29 10.03
CA LYS A 44 8.35 -0.96 10.67
C LYS A 44 7.13 -0.13 10.26
N ILE A 45 6.81 -0.11 8.96
CA ILE A 45 5.61 0.57 8.46
C ILE A 45 4.36 -0.04 9.11
N GLY A 46 4.27 -1.36 9.20
CA GLY A 46 3.15 -2.03 9.84
C GLY A 46 2.95 -1.62 11.31
N ALA A 47 4.04 -1.48 12.07
CA ALA A 47 3.99 -1.00 13.45
C ALA A 47 3.45 0.45 13.55
N GLU A 48 3.93 1.35 12.69
CA GLU A 48 3.44 2.74 12.64
C GLU A 48 1.96 2.81 12.23
N LEU A 49 1.54 2.00 11.26
CA LEU A 49 0.14 1.93 10.83
C LEU A 49 -0.79 1.45 11.95
N GLN A 50 -0.36 0.46 12.72
CA GLN A 50 -1.11 -0.01 13.89
C GLN A 50 -1.18 1.06 14.99
N ALA A 51 -0.07 1.75 15.26
CA ALA A 51 -0.02 2.81 16.26
C ALA A 51 -0.91 4.02 15.92
N HIS A 52 -1.10 4.29 14.62
CA HIS A 52 -1.79 5.50 14.13
C HIS A 52 -3.09 5.23 13.36
N GLN A 53 -3.67 4.02 13.44
CA GLN A 53 -4.85 3.62 12.66
C GLN A 53 -6.04 4.59 12.74
N GLY A 54 -6.24 5.23 13.90
CA GLY A 54 -7.33 6.19 14.13
C GLY A 54 -6.99 7.65 13.77
N HIS A 55 -5.79 7.92 13.26
CA HIS A 55 -5.36 9.29 13.00
C HIS A 55 -5.98 9.83 11.70
N GLU A 56 -6.64 10.99 11.75
CA GLU A 56 -7.37 11.58 10.62
C GLU A 56 -6.50 11.81 9.37
N ALA A 57 -5.28 12.32 9.56
CA ALA A 57 -4.31 12.52 8.48
C ALA A 57 -3.81 11.22 7.81
N LEU A 58 -4.00 10.04 8.42
CA LEU A 58 -3.47 8.78 7.89
C LEU A 58 -4.09 8.44 6.52
N THR A 59 -5.40 8.63 6.37
CA THR A 59 -6.12 8.35 5.10
C THR A 59 -5.48 9.09 3.93
N LEU A 60 -5.23 10.39 4.10
CA LEU A 60 -4.63 11.23 3.06
C LEU A 60 -3.19 10.81 2.72
N LEU A 61 -2.44 10.35 3.72
CA LEU A 61 -1.08 9.86 3.49
C LEU A 61 -1.08 8.53 2.73
N LEU A 62 -2.02 7.63 3.04
CA LEU A 62 -2.17 6.37 2.32
C LEU A 62 -2.61 6.59 0.86
N ASP A 63 -3.41 7.63 0.58
CA ASP A 63 -3.75 8.01 -0.80
C ASP A 63 -2.50 8.51 -1.58
N HIS A 64 -1.52 9.08 -0.88
CA HIS A 64 -0.27 9.56 -1.47
C HIS A 64 0.80 8.46 -1.61
N PHE A 65 0.80 7.47 -0.72
CA PHE A 65 1.80 6.38 -0.68
C PHE A 65 1.13 5.03 -0.95
N PRO A 66 0.88 4.67 -2.24
CA PRO A 66 0.17 3.45 -2.59
C PRO A 66 0.83 2.18 -2.02
N ALA A 67 2.15 2.10 -1.98
CA ALA A 67 2.85 0.95 -1.39
C ALA A 67 2.52 0.75 0.10
N SER A 68 2.33 1.85 0.85
CA SER A 68 1.93 1.79 2.26
C SER A 68 0.42 1.52 2.41
N ALA A 69 -0.40 1.96 1.45
CA ALA A 69 -1.82 1.63 1.42
C ALA A 69 -2.05 0.12 1.29
N GLU A 70 -1.29 -0.57 0.44
CA GLU A 70 -1.37 -2.03 0.30
C GLU A 70 -1.03 -2.76 1.61
N ILE A 71 0.00 -2.31 2.34
CA ILE A 71 0.34 -2.87 3.65
C ILE A 71 -0.82 -2.65 4.64
N TYR A 72 -1.38 -1.44 4.68
CA TYR A 72 -2.51 -1.14 5.55
C TYR A 72 -3.72 -2.02 5.26
N GLU A 73 -4.08 -2.20 3.98
CA GLU A 73 -5.18 -3.08 3.58
C GLU A 73 -4.93 -4.52 3.98
N ASN A 74 -3.72 -5.04 3.76
CA ASN A 74 -3.36 -6.40 4.16
C ASN A 74 -3.47 -6.60 5.68
N LEU A 75 -3.09 -5.60 6.49
CA LEU A 75 -3.25 -5.65 7.95
C LEU A 75 -4.72 -5.68 8.37
N GLN A 76 -5.59 -4.97 7.66
CA GLN A 76 -7.02 -4.87 7.98
C GLN A 76 -7.87 -5.93 7.27
N TYR A 77 -7.28 -6.77 6.41
CA TYR A 77 -7.99 -7.71 5.55
C TYR A 77 -8.97 -8.61 6.31
N ALA A 78 -8.58 -9.10 7.49
CA ALA A 78 -9.42 -9.95 8.33
C ALA A 78 -10.67 -9.24 8.88
N HIS A 79 -10.65 -7.90 8.97
CA HIS A 79 -11.72 -7.09 9.56
C HIS A 79 -12.59 -6.39 8.53
N ALA A 80 -12.00 -5.92 7.43
CA ALA A 80 -12.67 -5.09 6.43
C ALA A 80 -12.48 -5.60 5.00
N GLY A 81 -11.63 -6.60 4.74
CA GLY A 81 -11.23 -6.94 3.38
C GLY A 81 -10.39 -5.83 2.73
N LEU A 82 -10.35 -5.81 1.39
CA LEU A 82 -9.57 -4.84 0.59
C LEU A 82 -10.40 -3.59 0.28
N CYS A 83 -10.82 -2.86 1.32
CA CYS A 83 -11.77 -1.74 1.21
C CYS A 83 -11.19 -0.43 0.61
N ARG A 84 -9.88 -0.31 0.38
CA ARG A 84 -9.27 0.91 -0.20
C ARG A 84 -8.95 0.77 -1.69
N ALA A 85 -8.89 -0.45 -2.21
CA ALA A 85 -8.76 -0.69 -3.65
C ALA A 85 -10.02 -0.20 -4.40
N PRO A 86 -9.88 0.49 -5.54
CA PRO A 86 -11.02 0.92 -6.35
C PRO A 86 -11.87 -0.29 -6.76
N LEU A 87 -13.17 -0.25 -6.48
CA LEU A 87 -14.08 -1.37 -6.75
C LEU A 87 -14.00 -1.85 -8.20
N GLU A 88 -14.00 -0.94 -9.17
CA GLU A 88 -13.83 -1.25 -10.59
C GLU A 88 -12.53 -1.99 -10.89
N ALA A 89 -11.41 -1.58 -10.29
CA ALA A 89 -10.12 -2.24 -10.50
C ALA A 89 -10.13 -3.67 -9.96
N SER A 90 -10.69 -3.86 -8.76
CA SER A 90 -10.86 -5.18 -8.13
C SER A 90 -11.79 -6.08 -8.95
N LEU A 91 -12.94 -5.56 -9.41
CA LEU A 91 -13.88 -6.30 -10.25
C LEU A 91 -13.26 -6.70 -11.59
N SER A 92 -12.54 -5.77 -12.24
CA SER A 92 -11.89 -6.04 -13.52
C SER A 92 -10.82 -7.14 -13.40
N SER A 93 -10.06 -7.13 -12.31
CA SER A 93 -9.04 -8.14 -12.03
C SER A 93 -9.68 -9.52 -11.78
N GLU A 94 -10.76 -9.58 -11.02
CA GLU A 94 -11.51 -10.82 -10.77
C GLU A 94 -12.09 -11.40 -12.07
N LEU A 95 -12.70 -10.56 -12.91
CA LEU A 95 -13.23 -10.99 -14.21
C LEU A 95 -12.12 -11.53 -15.12
N ALA A 96 -10.96 -10.85 -15.17
CA ALA A 96 -9.81 -11.29 -15.95
C ALA A 96 -9.24 -12.62 -15.46
N ALA A 97 -9.11 -12.80 -14.14
CA ALA A 97 -8.65 -14.04 -13.53
C ALA A 97 -9.61 -15.20 -13.83
N ARG A 98 -10.92 -14.99 -13.70
CA ARG A 98 -11.95 -16.00 -14.03
C ARG A 98 -11.91 -16.42 -15.49
N ASP A 99 -11.73 -15.48 -16.41
CA ASP A 99 -11.64 -15.78 -17.84
C ASP A 99 -10.37 -16.61 -18.16
N LEU A 100 -9.23 -16.25 -17.59
CA LEU A 100 -7.98 -17.03 -17.71
C LEU A 100 -8.18 -18.46 -17.21
N LEU A 101 -8.71 -18.64 -15.99
CA LEU A 101 -8.94 -19.95 -15.39
C LEU A 101 -9.93 -20.79 -16.22
N SER A 102 -10.97 -20.16 -16.79
CA SER A 102 -11.92 -20.82 -17.69
C SER A 102 -11.26 -21.35 -18.96
N ARG A 103 -10.34 -20.58 -19.56
CA ARG A 103 -9.55 -21.02 -20.73
C ARG A 103 -8.61 -22.16 -20.39
N VAL A 104 -7.87 -22.05 -19.29
CA VAL A 104 -6.93 -23.10 -18.83
C VAL A 104 -7.67 -24.40 -18.52
N ARG A 105 -8.85 -24.34 -17.91
CA ARG A 105 -9.66 -25.54 -17.61
C ARG A 105 -10.19 -26.26 -18.86
N LYS A 106 -10.31 -25.56 -20.00
CA LYS A 106 -10.82 -26.12 -21.26
C LYS A 106 -9.71 -26.62 -22.20
N ALA A 107 -8.45 -26.31 -21.89
CA ALA A 107 -7.27 -26.79 -22.60
C ALA A 107 -6.82 -28.14 -22.04
#